data_AF-A0A2M6ZP44-F1
#
_entry.id   AF-A0A2M6ZP44-F1
#
_cell.length_a   1.000
_cell.length_b   1.000
_cell.length_c   1.000
_cell.angle_alpha   90.00
_cell.angle_beta   90.00
_cell.angle_gamma   90.00
#
_symmetry.space_group_name_H-M   'P 1'
#
loop_
_entity.id
_entity.type
_entity.pdbx_description
1 polymer ?
#
loop_
_entity_poly.entity_id
_entity_poly.type
_entity_poly.pdbx_seq_one_letter_code
_entity_poly.pdbx_strand_id
1 'polypeptide(L)'
;MAEAYRYKVMQITPHDADLDAQVSTRGSQADLTAIKTKSDNLPADPASNTQVNTRVAASSYVAPDNAGISAIKAKTDNLPASPANEGAIQGHVADALAAYDPPTQAELEAAVSPLALEAGIEAHVLAVLNAYDPPSRAEAMTDKEAILAAIAALNDMSVGELLGGDLSDSLSFPANSLADLVRKLFWVVCNRMVIDDTTADFTVYKTDGVTRAATGTITDNGATTARGNPTWL
;
A
#
# COMPACT_ATOMS: atom_id res chain seq x y z
N MET A 1 46.01 85.33 136.23
CA MET A 1 44.97 85.00 135.22
C MET A 1 45.61 85.02 133.85
N ALA A 2 45.41 84.13 132.89
CA ALA A 2 44.95 82.76 132.74
C ALA A 2 45.15 82.46 131.22
N GLU A 3 45.28 81.18 130.84
CA GLU A 3 45.07 80.70 129.46
C GLU A 3 46.09 81.02 128.35
N ALA A 4 47.24 80.35 128.39
CA ALA A 4 47.95 79.92 127.17
C ALA A 4 47.54 78.48 126.82
N TYR A 5 46.25 78.26 126.55
CA TYR A 5 45.77 76.97 126.06
C TYR A 5 45.83 76.93 124.53
N ARG A 6 46.52 75.88 124.06
CA ARG A 6 46.08 75.01 122.95
C ARG A 6 46.01 75.64 121.57
N TYR A 7 47.13 75.64 120.88
CA TYR A 7 47.13 75.10 119.51
C TYR A 7 48.08 73.90 119.47
N LYS A 8 47.51 72.69 119.63
CA LYS A 8 48.17 71.47 119.14
C LYS A 8 48.13 71.60 117.62
N VAL A 9 49.27 71.84 116.99
CA VAL A 9 49.40 71.65 115.54
C VAL A 9 49.08 70.18 115.29
N MET A 10 47.98 69.92 114.58
CA MET A 10 47.56 68.58 114.21
C MET A 10 48.67 67.97 113.35
N GLN A 11 49.38 66.99 113.89
CA GLN A 11 50.32 66.22 113.09
C GLN A 11 49.50 65.44 112.07
N ILE A 12 49.71 65.74 110.78
CA ILE A 12 49.17 64.96 109.67
C ILE A 12 49.69 63.53 109.86
N THR A 13 48.77 62.59 110.07
CA THR A 13 49.12 61.20 110.36
C THR A 13 49.42 60.51 109.01
N PRO A 14 50.35 59.54 108.92
CA PRO A 14 50.72 58.89 107.65
C PRO A 14 49.54 58.43 106.77
N HIS A 15 48.40 58.09 107.36
CA HIS A 15 47.16 57.78 106.65
C HIS A 15 46.68 58.90 105.70
N ASP A 16 46.89 60.17 106.08
CA ASP A 16 46.49 61.33 105.26
C ASP A 16 47.42 61.51 104.06
N ALA A 17 48.70 61.14 104.21
CA ALA A 17 49.67 61.15 103.11
C ALA A 17 49.42 60.00 102.13
N ASP A 18 49.02 58.83 102.62
CA ASP A 18 48.62 57.70 101.79
C ASP A 18 47.31 57.99 101.04
N LEU A 19 46.36 58.68 101.68
CA LEU A 19 45.15 59.17 101.02
C LEU A 19 45.48 60.13 99.88
N ASP A 20 46.38 61.10 100.09
CA ASP A 20 46.80 62.04 99.04
C ASP A 20 47.50 61.33 97.87
N ALA A 21 48.37 60.37 98.16
CA ALA A 21 49.02 59.53 97.15
C ALA A 21 48.00 58.67 96.37
N GLN A 22 47.02 58.08 97.06
CA GLN A 22 45.93 57.32 96.42
C GLN A 22 45.03 58.24 95.59
N VAL A 23 44.68 59.43 96.08
CA VAL A 23 43.90 60.43 95.33
C VAL A 23 44.63 60.83 94.05
N SER A 24 45.95 61.04 94.13
CA SER A 24 46.80 61.42 93.00
C SER A 24 47.00 60.28 91.98
N THR A 25 46.83 59.02 92.39
CA THR A 25 46.99 57.83 91.53
C THR A 25 45.68 57.20 91.06
N ARG A 26 44.52 57.66 91.54
CA ARG A 26 43.18 57.13 91.16
C ARG A 26 42.82 57.29 89.67
N GLY A 27 43.64 58.01 88.91
CA GLY A 27 43.75 57.90 87.47
C GLY A 27 45.06 58.55 87.06
N SER A 28 45.90 57.87 86.28
CA SER A 28 47.11 58.54 85.81
C SER A 28 46.69 59.72 84.92
N GLN A 29 47.44 60.83 84.98
CA GLN A 29 47.20 61.97 84.08
C GLN A 29 47.22 61.53 82.60
N ALA A 30 47.94 60.44 82.30
CA ALA A 30 47.97 59.81 80.98
C ALA A 30 46.62 59.21 80.59
N ASP A 31 45.94 58.48 81.49
CA ASP A 31 44.62 57.88 81.21
C ASP A 31 43.55 58.96 80.98
N LEU A 32 43.57 60.03 81.79
CA LEU A 32 42.67 61.17 81.62
C LEU A 32 42.88 61.86 80.27
N THR A 33 44.14 62.03 79.86
CA THR A 33 44.49 62.62 78.57
C THR A 33 44.06 61.72 77.41
N ALA A 34 44.25 60.40 77.52
CA ALA A 34 43.82 59.43 76.52
C ALA A 34 42.29 59.36 76.40
N ILE A 35 41.57 59.36 77.52
CA ILE A 35 40.10 59.40 77.55
C ILE A 35 39.59 60.68 76.91
N LYS A 36 40.18 61.83 77.30
CA LYS A 36 39.80 63.13 76.70
C LYS A 36 40.05 63.14 75.20
N THR A 37 41.20 62.66 74.75
CA THR A 37 41.53 62.58 73.33
C THR A 37 40.52 61.71 72.57
N LYS A 38 40.11 60.56 73.12
CA LYS A 38 39.09 59.71 72.51
C LYS A 38 37.71 60.35 72.53
N SER A 39 37.33 61.02 73.62
CA SER A 39 36.04 61.71 73.75
C SER A 39 35.93 62.92 72.83
N ASP A 40 36.99 63.70 72.68
CA ASP A 40 37.06 64.86 71.78
C ASP A 40 37.01 64.44 70.30
N ASN A 41 37.47 63.21 69.99
CA ASN A 41 37.41 62.63 68.65
C ASN A 41 36.10 61.88 68.37
N LEU A 42 35.16 61.81 69.31
CA LEU A 42 33.81 61.37 68.99
C LEU A 42 33.16 62.44 68.11
N PRO A 43 32.49 62.06 67.01
CA PRO A 43 31.65 63.01 66.29
C PRO A 43 30.61 63.61 67.23
N ALA A 44 30.23 64.87 67.02
CA ALA A 44 29.30 65.62 67.90
C ALA A 44 27.94 64.91 68.11
N ASP A 45 27.60 63.99 67.20
CA ASP A 45 26.49 63.05 67.33
C ASP A 45 26.93 61.68 66.80
N PRO A 46 27.47 60.78 67.65
CA PRO A 46 27.91 59.45 67.23
C PRO A 46 26.76 58.54 66.81
N ALA A 47 25.53 58.92 67.13
CA ALA A 47 24.31 58.26 66.69
C ALA A 47 23.66 58.96 65.48
N SER A 48 24.34 59.94 64.86
CA SER A 48 23.77 60.71 63.76
C SER A 48 23.25 59.78 62.67
N ASN A 49 21.94 59.86 62.48
CA ASN A 49 21.15 59.09 61.52
C ASN A 49 21.65 59.26 60.07
N THR A 50 22.62 60.13 59.81
CA THR A 50 23.27 60.31 58.51
C THR A 50 23.79 58.99 57.94
N GLN A 51 24.52 58.18 58.71
CA GLN A 51 25.01 56.88 58.21
C GLN A 51 23.88 55.90 57.87
N VAL A 52 22.77 55.95 58.61
CA VAL A 52 21.61 55.09 58.41
C VAL A 52 20.78 55.56 57.21
N ASN A 53 20.56 56.87 57.07
CA ASN A 53 19.84 57.53 55.98
C ASN A 53 20.59 57.47 54.65
N THR A 54 21.91 57.25 54.65
CA THR A 54 22.71 57.10 53.43
C THR A 54 22.81 55.68 52.91
N ARG A 55 22.35 54.65 53.67
CA ARG A 55 22.44 53.24 53.21
C ARG A 55 21.66 53.00 51.92
N VAL A 56 20.59 53.75 51.70
CA VAL A 56 19.95 53.96 50.39
C VAL A 56 19.50 55.41 50.39
N ALA A 57 20.17 56.27 49.62
CA ALA A 57 19.63 57.60 49.35
C ALA A 57 18.26 57.42 48.67
N ALA A 58 17.25 58.22 49.05
CA ALA A 58 15.93 58.15 48.43
C ALA A 58 15.99 58.30 46.88
N SER A 59 17.00 59.02 46.38
CA SER A 59 17.30 59.16 44.95
C SER A 59 17.78 57.88 44.25
N SER A 60 18.32 56.92 45.01
CA SER A 60 18.81 55.63 44.51
C SER A 60 17.77 54.51 44.64
N TYR A 61 16.61 54.80 45.25
CA TYR A 61 15.50 53.86 45.35
C TYR A 61 14.65 53.91 44.07
N VAL A 62 14.58 52.80 43.37
CA VAL A 62 13.61 52.58 42.29
C VAL A 62 12.52 51.67 42.86
N ALA A 63 11.28 52.18 42.91
CA ALA A 63 10.15 51.37 43.34
C ALA A 63 9.93 50.19 42.39
N PRO A 64 9.50 49.02 42.88
CA PRO A 64 9.06 47.92 42.02
C PRO A 64 7.95 48.39 41.07
N ASP A 65 7.83 47.73 39.91
CA ASP A 65 6.72 47.94 38.97
C ASP A 65 5.41 47.38 39.55
N ASN A 66 4.79 48.17 40.42
CA ASN A 66 3.54 47.81 41.09
C ASN A 66 2.40 47.58 40.08
N ALA A 67 2.42 48.27 38.94
CA ALA A 67 1.43 48.09 37.90
C ALA A 67 1.59 46.73 37.21
N GLY A 68 2.82 46.37 36.82
CA GLY A 68 3.15 45.06 36.27
C GLY A 68 2.86 43.93 37.24
N ILE A 69 3.20 44.10 38.52
CA ILE A 69 2.90 43.12 39.59
C ILE A 69 1.38 42.92 39.71
N SER A 70 0.60 44.00 39.70
CA SER A 70 -0.87 43.92 39.76
C SER A 70 -1.47 43.22 38.53
N ALA A 71 -0.95 43.50 37.33
CA ALA A 71 -1.38 42.84 36.09
C ALA A 71 -1.05 41.35 36.07
N ILE A 72 0.12 40.95 36.57
CA ILE A 72 0.50 39.55 36.73
C ILE A 72 -0.43 38.86 37.72
N LYS A 73 -0.68 39.49 38.88
CA LYS A 73 -1.62 38.98 39.89
C LYS A 73 -3.01 38.73 39.29
N ALA A 74 -3.53 39.68 38.53
CA ALA A 74 -4.83 39.53 37.86
C ALA A 74 -4.86 38.34 36.87
N LYS A 75 -3.75 38.06 36.17
CA LYS A 75 -3.66 36.88 35.30
C LYS A 75 -3.59 35.58 36.10
N THR A 76 -2.79 35.54 37.17
CA THR A 76 -2.61 34.34 37.99
C THR A 76 -3.84 34.01 38.81
N ASP A 77 -4.56 35.02 39.31
CA ASP A 77 -5.83 34.84 40.04
C ASP A 77 -6.94 34.26 39.13
N ASN A 78 -6.83 34.46 37.81
CA ASN A 78 -7.76 33.92 36.81
C ASN A 78 -7.37 32.53 36.28
N LEU A 79 -6.25 31.96 36.73
CA LEU A 79 -5.91 30.59 36.37
C LEU A 79 -6.82 29.62 37.15
N PRO A 80 -7.31 28.53 36.52
CA PRO A 80 -8.00 27.49 37.24
C PRO A 80 -7.07 26.88 38.30
N ALA A 81 -7.60 26.57 39.49
CA ALA A 81 -6.84 25.99 40.62
C ALA A 81 -6.16 24.65 40.26
N SER A 82 -6.63 23.98 39.21
CA SER A 82 -5.98 22.84 38.59
C SER A 82 -6.09 22.98 37.07
N PRO A 83 -5.02 23.41 36.37
CA PRO A 83 -4.98 23.37 34.93
C PRO A 83 -5.07 21.90 34.49
N ALA A 84 -6.14 21.56 33.76
CA ALA A 84 -6.52 20.18 33.42
C ALA A 84 -6.67 19.27 34.65
N ASN A 85 -7.79 19.41 35.37
CA ASN A 85 -8.10 18.48 36.44
C ASN A 85 -8.35 17.06 35.90
N GLU A 86 -8.05 16.06 36.73
CA GLU A 86 -8.24 14.64 36.38
C GLU A 86 -9.68 14.34 35.94
N GLY A 87 -10.67 15.05 36.50
CA GLY A 87 -12.07 14.92 36.11
C GLY A 87 -12.38 15.30 34.66
N ALA A 88 -11.76 16.36 34.12
CA ALA A 88 -11.92 16.72 32.72
C ALA A 88 -11.33 15.66 31.79
N ILE A 89 -10.16 15.11 32.16
CA ILE A 89 -9.51 14.03 31.41
C ILE A 89 -10.37 12.76 31.45
N GLN A 90 -10.86 12.38 32.63
CA GLN A 90 -11.76 11.23 32.79
C GLN A 90 -13.07 11.40 31.99
N GLY A 91 -13.62 12.61 31.94
CA GLY A 91 -14.79 12.95 31.12
C GLY A 91 -14.52 12.74 29.63
N HIS A 92 -13.42 13.30 29.11
CA HIS A 92 -13.04 13.10 27.70
C HIS A 92 -12.79 11.61 27.34
N VAL A 93 -12.21 10.84 28.25
CA VAL A 93 -12.01 9.39 28.06
C VAL A 93 -13.34 8.64 28.05
N ALA A 94 -14.26 8.98 28.95
CA ALA A 94 -15.58 8.37 29.00
C ALA A 94 -16.39 8.68 27.73
N ASP A 95 -16.36 9.92 27.25
CA ASP A 95 -17.02 10.33 26.00
C ASP A 95 -16.46 9.56 24.79
N ALA A 96 -15.13 9.42 24.71
CA ALA A 96 -14.47 8.67 23.65
C ALA A 96 -14.83 7.19 23.67
N LEU A 97 -14.90 6.58 24.86
CA LEU A 97 -15.27 5.18 25.01
C LEU A 97 -16.75 4.93 24.70
N ALA A 98 -17.63 5.88 25.04
CA ALA A 98 -19.05 5.81 24.71
C ALA A 98 -19.32 6.00 23.21
N ALA A 99 -18.48 6.78 22.52
CA ALA A 99 -18.56 6.96 21.07
C ALA A 99 -17.92 5.82 20.27
N TYR A 100 -17.12 4.96 20.91
CA TYR A 100 -16.49 3.82 20.27
C TYR A 100 -17.53 2.72 20.00
N ASP A 101 -17.85 2.52 18.73
CA ASP A 101 -18.80 1.52 18.23
C ASP A 101 -18.03 0.41 17.48
N PRO A 102 -17.49 -0.61 18.18
CA PRO A 102 -16.82 -1.72 17.52
C PRO A 102 -17.84 -2.60 16.78
N PRO A 103 -17.46 -3.24 15.66
CA PRO A 103 -18.33 -4.15 14.95
C PRO A 103 -18.90 -5.23 15.88
N THR A 104 -20.20 -5.35 15.89
CA THR A 104 -20.90 -6.43 16.58
C THR A 104 -20.61 -7.77 15.90
N GLN A 105 -20.79 -8.86 16.64
CA GLN A 105 -20.72 -10.21 16.08
C GLN A 105 -21.68 -10.38 14.89
N ALA A 106 -22.88 -9.79 14.96
CA ALA A 106 -23.86 -9.84 13.89
C ALA A 106 -23.41 -9.10 12.62
N GLU A 107 -22.77 -7.93 12.76
CA GLU A 107 -22.22 -7.19 11.62
C GLU A 107 -21.06 -7.93 10.97
N LEU A 108 -20.20 -8.57 11.77
CA LEU A 108 -19.12 -9.42 11.26
C LEU A 108 -19.69 -10.66 10.56
N GLU A 109 -20.68 -11.33 11.15
CA GLU A 109 -21.37 -12.47 10.54
C GLU A 109 -22.07 -12.08 9.24
N ALA A 110 -22.73 -10.93 9.19
CA ALA A 110 -23.37 -10.42 7.97
C ALA A 110 -22.33 -10.10 6.87
N ALA A 111 -21.16 -9.57 7.25
CA ALA A 111 -20.08 -9.32 6.32
C ALA A 111 -19.43 -10.61 5.78
N VAL A 112 -19.31 -11.65 6.61
CA VAL A 112 -18.65 -12.92 6.28
C VAL A 112 -19.61 -13.94 5.67
N SER A 113 -20.90 -13.90 5.97
CA SER A 113 -21.93 -14.78 5.43
C SER A 113 -21.95 -14.87 3.88
N PRO A 114 -21.85 -13.77 3.11
CA PRO A 114 -21.75 -13.87 1.65
C PRO A 114 -20.39 -14.38 1.16
N LEU A 115 -19.35 -14.34 2.01
CA LEU A 115 -18.05 -14.96 1.76
C LEU A 115 -18.04 -16.46 2.09
N ALA A 116 -19.12 -17.02 2.66
CA ALA A 116 -19.35 -18.46 2.73
C ALA A 116 -19.63 -19.02 1.32
N LEU A 117 -18.58 -18.94 0.51
CA LEU A 117 -18.47 -19.22 -0.92
C LEU A 117 -18.81 -20.69 -1.25
N GLU A 118 -18.80 -21.57 -0.25
CA GLU A 118 -18.95 -23.02 -0.39
C GLU A 118 -20.34 -23.39 -0.94
N ALA A 119 -21.43 -22.81 -0.40
CA ALA A 119 -22.78 -23.09 -0.89
C ALA A 119 -23.02 -22.56 -2.32
N GLY A 120 -22.42 -21.42 -2.68
CA GLY A 120 -22.53 -20.84 -4.01
C GLY A 120 -21.73 -21.61 -5.06
N ILE A 121 -20.52 -22.06 -4.70
CA ILE A 121 -19.68 -22.91 -5.54
C ILE A 121 -20.35 -24.26 -5.78
N GLU A 122 -20.87 -24.90 -4.73
CA GLU A 122 -21.55 -26.20 -4.85
C GLU A 122 -22.76 -26.11 -5.78
N ALA A 123 -23.60 -25.08 -5.63
CA ALA A 123 -24.74 -24.86 -6.51
C ALA A 123 -24.33 -24.62 -7.97
N HIS A 124 -23.27 -23.84 -8.21
CA HIS A 124 -22.77 -23.58 -9.55
C HIS A 124 -22.16 -24.83 -10.20
N VAL A 125 -21.32 -25.55 -9.46
CA VAL A 125 -20.71 -26.81 -9.93
C VAL A 125 -21.78 -27.85 -10.23
N LEU A 126 -22.78 -27.99 -9.36
CA LEU A 126 -23.90 -28.91 -9.59
C LEU A 126 -24.73 -28.50 -10.81
N ALA A 127 -24.98 -27.21 -11.02
CA ALA A 127 -25.67 -26.71 -12.20
C ALA A 127 -24.89 -26.99 -13.50
N VAL A 128 -23.58 -26.77 -13.49
CA VAL A 128 -22.70 -27.07 -14.64
C VAL A 128 -22.68 -28.56 -14.94
N LEU A 129 -22.55 -29.42 -13.92
CA LEU A 129 -22.56 -30.87 -14.09
C LEU A 129 -23.91 -31.38 -14.62
N ASN A 130 -25.03 -30.82 -14.13
CA ASN A 130 -26.36 -31.21 -14.60
C ASN A 130 -26.69 -30.69 -16.00
N ALA A 131 -26.10 -29.58 -16.43
CA ALA A 131 -26.24 -29.03 -17.77
C ALA A 131 -25.30 -29.69 -18.79
N TYR A 132 -24.28 -30.41 -18.32
CA TYR A 132 -23.37 -31.14 -19.19
C TYR A 132 -24.09 -32.33 -19.84
N ASP A 133 -24.28 -32.24 -21.16
CA ASP A 133 -24.87 -33.29 -21.99
C ASP A 133 -23.74 -34.01 -22.75
N PRO A 134 -23.14 -35.08 -22.18
CA PRO A 134 -22.12 -35.85 -22.89
C PRO A 134 -22.75 -36.56 -24.10
N PRO A 135 -22.00 -36.72 -25.20
CA PRO A 135 -22.49 -37.43 -26.37
C PRO A 135 -22.98 -38.82 -25.97
N SER A 136 -24.23 -39.12 -26.32
CA SER A 136 -24.81 -40.43 -26.07
C SER A 136 -24.07 -41.49 -26.88
N ARG A 137 -24.09 -42.73 -26.37
CA ARG A 137 -23.56 -43.87 -27.11
C ARG A 137 -24.22 -44.00 -28.49
N ALA A 138 -25.49 -43.61 -28.62
CA ALA A 138 -26.22 -43.65 -29.89
C ALA A 138 -25.63 -42.64 -30.88
N GLU A 139 -25.43 -41.38 -30.49
CA GLU A 139 -24.83 -40.34 -31.33
C GLU A 139 -23.41 -40.72 -31.77
N ALA A 140 -22.58 -41.19 -30.83
CA ALA A 140 -21.23 -41.65 -31.14
C ALA A 140 -21.22 -42.88 -32.08
N MET A 141 -22.23 -43.75 -31.98
CA MET A 141 -22.37 -44.88 -32.90
C MET A 141 -22.91 -44.44 -34.26
N THR A 142 -23.81 -43.46 -34.34
CA THR A 142 -24.30 -42.92 -35.62
C THR A 142 -23.16 -42.38 -36.47
N ASP A 143 -22.25 -41.61 -35.87
CA ASP A 143 -21.05 -41.11 -36.57
C ASP A 143 -20.15 -42.26 -37.02
N LYS A 144 -19.94 -43.24 -36.13
CA LYS A 144 -19.17 -44.45 -36.44
C LYS A 144 -19.77 -45.21 -37.63
N GLU A 145 -21.07 -45.48 -37.61
CA GLU A 145 -21.76 -46.21 -38.68
C GLU A 145 -21.75 -45.43 -40.00
N ALA A 146 -21.90 -44.10 -39.96
CA ALA A 146 -21.78 -43.26 -41.15
C ALA A 146 -20.37 -43.35 -41.78
N ILE A 147 -19.32 -43.32 -40.95
CA ILE A 147 -17.94 -43.47 -41.40
C ILE A 147 -17.68 -44.89 -41.94
N LEU A 148 -18.15 -45.93 -41.24
CA LEU A 148 -18.03 -47.31 -41.71
C LEU A 148 -18.74 -47.54 -43.05
N ALA A 149 -19.94 -46.98 -43.24
CA ALA A 149 -20.67 -47.05 -44.51
C ALA A 149 -19.93 -46.32 -45.64
N ALA A 150 -19.34 -45.15 -45.36
CA ALA A 150 -18.51 -44.44 -46.34
C ALA A 150 -17.24 -45.22 -46.72
N ILE A 151 -16.58 -45.87 -45.76
CA ILE A 151 -15.41 -46.71 -46.00
C ILE A 151 -15.79 -47.97 -46.79
N ALA A 152 -16.92 -48.62 -46.44
CA ALA A 152 -17.42 -49.78 -47.18
C ALA A 152 -17.76 -49.42 -48.62
N ALA A 153 -18.42 -48.30 -48.87
CA ALA A 153 -18.71 -47.81 -50.22
C ALA A 153 -17.46 -47.51 -51.06
N LEU A 154 -16.33 -47.19 -50.42
CA LEU A 154 -15.03 -47.02 -51.08
C LEU A 154 -14.30 -48.35 -51.32
N ASN A 155 -14.44 -49.30 -50.39
CA ASN A 155 -13.73 -50.58 -50.43
C ASN A 155 -14.46 -51.69 -51.22
N ASP A 156 -15.78 -51.61 -51.36
CA ASP A 156 -16.60 -52.58 -52.09
C ASP A 156 -16.65 -52.33 -53.60
N MET A 157 -15.83 -51.43 -54.16
CA MET A 157 -15.54 -51.46 -55.60
C MET A 157 -14.68 -52.71 -55.88
N SER A 158 -15.33 -53.82 -56.24
CA SER A 158 -14.62 -55.04 -56.55
C SER A 158 -13.89 -54.95 -57.89
N VAL A 159 -12.75 -55.63 -58.02
CA VAL A 159 -12.07 -55.85 -59.32
C VAL A 159 -13.02 -56.57 -60.31
N GLY A 160 -14.02 -57.29 -59.81
CA GLY A 160 -15.07 -57.93 -60.60
C GLY A 160 -16.09 -56.94 -61.19
N GLU A 161 -16.44 -55.86 -60.51
CA GLU A 161 -17.27 -54.77 -61.08
C GLU A 161 -16.45 -53.86 -62.01
N LEU A 162 -15.15 -53.79 -61.77
CA LEU A 162 -14.19 -53.12 -62.66
C LEU A 162 -13.96 -53.89 -63.98
N LEU A 163 -13.93 -55.22 -63.93
CA LEU A 163 -13.63 -56.09 -65.08
C LEU A 163 -14.86 -56.80 -65.66
N GLY A 164 -16.01 -56.72 -64.98
CA GLY A 164 -17.25 -57.44 -65.31
C GLY A 164 -18.07 -56.82 -66.45
N GLY A 165 -17.59 -55.74 -67.07
CA GLY A 165 -18.03 -55.39 -68.41
C GLY A 165 -19.41 -54.74 -68.52
N ASP A 166 -19.81 -53.91 -67.55
CA ASP A 166 -20.83 -52.89 -67.83
C ASP A 166 -20.59 -51.57 -67.10
N LEU A 167 -19.48 -50.91 -67.43
CA LEU A 167 -19.37 -49.46 -67.26
C LEU A 167 -20.18 -48.75 -68.38
N SER A 168 -21.42 -49.21 -68.62
CA SER A 168 -22.30 -48.60 -69.61
C SER A 168 -22.69 -47.19 -69.20
N ASP A 169 -23.12 -46.40 -70.18
CA ASP A 169 -23.70 -45.08 -69.98
C ASP A 169 -24.94 -45.07 -69.07
N SER A 170 -25.48 -46.24 -68.72
CA SER A 170 -26.63 -46.38 -67.83
C SER A 170 -26.30 -46.11 -66.35
N LEU A 171 -25.01 -46.18 -65.97
CA LEU A 171 -24.56 -45.92 -64.62
C LEU A 171 -24.16 -44.45 -64.46
N SER A 172 -24.87 -43.73 -63.59
CA SER A 172 -24.56 -42.34 -63.24
C SER A 172 -23.56 -42.29 -62.09
N PHE A 173 -22.33 -41.86 -62.37
CA PHE A 173 -21.30 -41.61 -61.37
C PHE A 173 -21.14 -40.11 -61.09
N PRO A 174 -20.84 -39.68 -59.85
CA PRO A 174 -20.44 -38.31 -59.58
C PRO A 174 -19.22 -37.93 -60.42
N ALA A 175 -19.23 -36.73 -61.00
CA ALA A 175 -18.14 -36.23 -61.83
C ALA A 175 -16.80 -36.27 -61.05
N ASN A 176 -15.77 -36.85 -61.65
CA ASN A 176 -14.44 -37.03 -61.07
C ASN A 176 -14.37 -37.97 -59.86
N SER A 177 -15.41 -38.76 -59.60
CA SER A 177 -15.28 -39.91 -58.69
C SER A 177 -14.25 -40.91 -59.23
N LEU A 178 -13.67 -41.73 -58.35
CA LEU A 178 -12.74 -42.78 -58.77
C LEU A 178 -13.37 -43.71 -59.83
N ALA A 179 -14.65 -44.06 -59.66
CA ALA A 179 -15.40 -44.85 -60.64
C ALA A 179 -15.52 -44.15 -62.00
N ASP A 180 -15.82 -42.84 -62.01
CA ASP A 180 -15.85 -42.03 -63.24
C ASP A 180 -14.48 -41.96 -63.92
N LEU A 181 -13.41 -41.77 -63.16
CA LEU A 181 -12.04 -41.72 -63.66
C LEU A 181 -11.56 -43.07 -64.21
N VAL A 182 -11.90 -44.16 -63.53
CA VAL A 182 -11.55 -45.51 -63.95
C VAL A 182 -12.33 -45.91 -65.20
N ARG A 183 -13.59 -45.50 -65.34
CA ARG A 183 -14.36 -45.65 -66.59
C ARG A 183 -13.76 -44.87 -67.76
N LYS A 184 -13.40 -43.61 -67.53
CA LYS A 184 -12.70 -42.78 -68.53
C LYS A 184 -11.38 -43.42 -68.96
N LEU A 185 -10.62 -43.98 -68.00
CA LEU A 185 -9.39 -44.70 -68.29
C LEU A 185 -9.66 -45.99 -69.08
N PHE A 186 -10.68 -46.76 -68.72
CA PHE A 186 -11.08 -47.97 -69.46
C PHE A 186 -11.44 -47.65 -70.91
N TRP A 187 -12.20 -46.58 -71.16
CA TRP A 187 -12.51 -46.17 -72.53
C TRP A 187 -11.26 -45.77 -73.33
N VAL A 188 -10.28 -45.13 -72.69
CA VAL A 188 -9.03 -44.74 -73.37
C VAL A 188 -8.14 -45.95 -73.66
N VAL A 189 -8.04 -46.90 -72.73
CA VAL A 189 -7.08 -48.01 -72.81
C VAL A 189 -7.66 -49.22 -73.54
N CYS A 190 -8.93 -49.53 -73.34
CA CYS A 190 -9.54 -50.79 -73.78
C CYS A 190 -10.42 -50.64 -75.03
N ASN A 191 -10.94 -49.44 -75.32
CA ASN A 191 -11.74 -49.23 -76.53
C ASN A 191 -10.92 -48.65 -77.68
N ARG A 192 -11.57 -48.53 -78.85
CA ARG A 192 -10.97 -47.93 -80.03
C ARG A 192 -10.67 -46.46 -79.77
N MET A 193 -9.43 -46.04 -79.99
CA MET A 193 -9.05 -44.64 -80.18
C MET A 193 -8.66 -44.43 -81.63
N VAL A 194 -9.23 -43.42 -82.27
CA VAL A 194 -8.87 -43.03 -83.65
C VAL A 194 -8.21 -41.67 -83.60
N ILE A 195 -7.06 -41.56 -84.25
CA ILE A 195 -6.39 -40.29 -84.51
C ILE A 195 -6.63 -39.96 -85.98
N ASP A 196 -7.13 -38.76 -86.25
CA ASP A 196 -7.25 -38.21 -87.60
C ASP A 196 -5.96 -37.43 -87.90
N ASP A 197 -5.11 -37.99 -88.75
CA ASP A 197 -3.82 -37.39 -89.11
C ASP A 197 -3.97 -36.06 -89.88
N THR A 198 -5.16 -35.78 -90.42
CA THR A 198 -5.44 -34.55 -91.18
C THR A 198 -5.85 -33.39 -90.29
N THR A 199 -6.63 -33.64 -89.23
CA THR A 199 -7.09 -32.61 -88.29
C THR A 199 -6.32 -32.61 -86.97
N ALA A 200 -5.48 -33.62 -86.75
CA ALA A 200 -4.77 -33.87 -85.51
C ALA A 200 -5.71 -34.05 -84.30
N ASP A 201 -6.94 -34.50 -84.55
CA ASP A 201 -7.92 -34.83 -83.52
C ASP A 201 -7.83 -36.29 -83.11
N PHE A 202 -8.05 -36.58 -81.83
CA PHE A 202 -8.34 -37.93 -81.38
C PHE A 202 -9.81 -38.05 -80.96
N THR A 203 -10.40 -39.20 -81.26
CA THR A 203 -11.73 -39.60 -80.79
C THR A 203 -11.62 -40.93 -80.05
N VAL A 204 -12.08 -40.94 -78.80
CA VAL A 204 -12.22 -42.15 -77.98
C VAL A 204 -13.66 -42.63 -78.11
N TYR A 205 -13.84 -43.93 -78.34
CA TYR A 205 -15.16 -44.54 -78.47
C TYR A 205 -15.61 -45.25 -77.19
N LYS A 206 -16.93 -45.33 -76.99
CA LYS A 206 -17.55 -46.15 -75.94
C LYS A 206 -17.40 -47.63 -76.28
N THR A 207 -17.87 -48.51 -75.40
CA THR A 207 -17.72 -49.97 -75.53
C THR A 207 -18.33 -50.54 -76.82
N ASP A 208 -19.29 -49.84 -77.43
CA ASP A 208 -19.90 -50.20 -78.71
C ASP A 208 -18.97 -49.98 -79.92
N GLY A 209 -17.84 -49.28 -79.74
CA GLY A 209 -16.87 -48.95 -80.78
C GLY A 209 -17.34 -47.89 -81.80
N VAL A 210 -18.54 -47.34 -81.64
CA VAL A 210 -19.20 -46.44 -82.61
C VAL A 210 -19.63 -45.12 -81.97
N THR A 211 -20.12 -45.13 -80.73
CA THR A 211 -20.50 -43.92 -79.99
C THR A 211 -19.27 -43.21 -79.45
N ARG A 212 -19.20 -41.88 -79.61
CA ARG A 212 -18.07 -41.06 -79.14
C ARG A 212 -18.15 -40.91 -77.61
N ALA A 213 -17.06 -41.23 -76.93
CA ALA A 213 -16.90 -41.06 -75.48
C ALA A 213 -16.17 -39.76 -75.13
N ALA A 214 -15.19 -39.39 -75.95
CA ALA A 214 -14.46 -38.14 -75.79
C ALA A 214 -13.79 -37.72 -77.09
N THR A 215 -13.45 -36.44 -77.16
CA THR A 215 -12.71 -35.84 -78.28
C THR A 215 -11.68 -34.87 -77.76
N GLY A 216 -10.57 -34.72 -78.47
CA GLY A 216 -9.57 -33.71 -78.17
C GLY A 216 -8.56 -33.59 -79.29
N THR A 217 -7.61 -32.68 -79.13
CA THR A 217 -6.58 -32.39 -80.14
C THR A 217 -5.22 -32.89 -79.66
N ILE A 218 -4.44 -33.48 -80.56
CA ILE A 218 -3.01 -33.75 -80.37
C ILE A 218 -2.28 -32.92 -81.42
N THR A 219 -1.47 -31.96 -80.99
CA THR A 219 -0.60 -31.22 -81.90
C THR A 219 0.82 -31.77 -81.77
N ASP A 220 1.33 -32.38 -82.83
CA ASP A 220 2.72 -32.82 -82.94
C ASP A 220 3.42 -32.01 -84.03
N ASN A 221 4.44 -31.23 -83.65
CA ASN A 221 5.25 -30.46 -84.58
C ASN A 221 6.64 -31.08 -84.83
N GLY A 222 6.84 -32.35 -84.42
CA GLY A 222 8.10 -33.09 -84.56
C GLY A 222 9.15 -32.77 -83.49
N ALA A 223 8.92 -31.79 -82.61
CA ALA A 223 9.78 -31.46 -81.48
C ALA A 223 9.07 -31.58 -80.12
N THR A 224 7.79 -31.24 -80.07
CA THR A 224 6.94 -31.38 -78.88
C THR A 224 5.55 -31.87 -79.27
N THR A 225 5.02 -32.81 -78.48
CA THR A 225 3.62 -33.22 -78.57
C THR A 225 2.82 -32.49 -77.48
N ALA A 226 1.92 -31.59 -77.88
CA ALA A 226 0.96 -30.97 -76.99
C ALA A 226 -0.38 -31.69 -77.09
N ARG A 227 -0.96 -32.11 -75.96
CA ARG A 227 -2.27 -32.76 -75.90
C ARG A 227 -3.27 -31.83 -75.24
N GLY A 228 -4.36 -31.53 -75.93
CA GLY A 228 -5.50 -30.80 -75.36
C GLY A 228 -6.25 -31.69 -74.36
N ASN A 229 -6.89 -31.08 -73.36
CA ASN A 229 -7.74 -31.82 -72.44
C ASN A 229 -8.92 -32.44 -73.21
N PRO A 230 -9.17 -33.76 -73.09
CA PRO A 230 -10.33 -34.37 -73.71
C PRO A 230 -11.63 -33.75 -73.17
N THR A 231 -12.55 -33.44 -74.08
CA THR A 231 -13.94 -33.14 -73.73
C THR A 231 -14.71 -34.45 -73.70
N TRP A 232 -15.13 -34.87 -72.49
CA TRP A 232 -15.91 -36.08 -72.26
C TRP A 232 -17.39 -35.83 -72.55
N LEU A 233 -18.02 -36.76 -73.28
CA LEU A 233 -19.42 -36.70 -73.73
C LEU A 233 -20.34 -37.63 -72.93
#